data_AF-A0A1D2W5R3-F1
#
_entry.id   AF-A0A1D2W5R3-F1
#
_cell.length_a   1.000
_cell.length_b   1.000
_cell.length_c   1.000
_cell.angle_alpha   90.00
_cell.angle_beta   90.00
_cell.angle_gamma   90.00
#
_symmetry.space_group_name_H-M   'P 1'
#
loop_
_entity.id
_entity.type
_entity.pdbx_description
1 polymer ?
#
loop_
_entity_poly.entity_id
_entity_poly.type
_entity_poly.pdbx_seq_one_letter_code
_entity_poly.pdbx_strand_id
1 'polypeptide(L)'
;MKIKIILLLCIIASSIITVGAIQEVWHSGNSEIKSLSSDGINIYAATPDNLKCLNPDGSQKWSKTYTINDNGQAIKLSKYALIGTDNDLRALNLSDGSQRWINYETLGVNQVIKYVFAKQGYVIASNDNKAIVIDRETGENKTQVIEANTLCKPYSTQGLYLTGTSEGIQAYKSILLPDLYIKNTKLESGKVTATIENKGLSTAKNVVVKFFYRKSDGSLKTLHRNLGDIQEGQSRDTPLYGNITAGYVNVDPYYTIKELNEDNNQKYFTYNQQNNTNPGDNQSENTTTPEEEFWLEGFNYKSNANIQYSGTTDLIDYTITKILVNFEAGKMKTNFDDVRFVSGNQVLNYTLKSKIDSDKAYFDVKVPVIKGNSGTNITMFSGNANAVSLSNPDNTYLLYDHFEGTELNSSKWEITAGTPTISDSILTLSGTSSKGICSKNTFNAPIYLEAKSHMSGIYSQIGIGPDKDLSSKLIAIYGTVPSSSAVLYVANGSGYNMIGYNSLGGTESIRGIGYYNHIVKGYENGELINGQIEGFDPNGPYYIEITGTYATQYVDYILARNYIYPEPTLGNWGSWISKT
;
A
#
# COMPACT_ATOMS: atom_id res chain seq x y z
N MET A 1 40.91 -18.49 54.86
CA MET A 1 40.61 -17.25 54.11
C MET A 1 39.64 -17.63 53.00
N LYS A 2 38.35 -17.33 53.22
CA LYS A 2 37.23 -17.52 52.27
C LYS A 2 37.17 -16.30 51.36
N ILE A 3 36.75 -16.44 50.10
CA ILE A 3 35.94 -15.52 49.26
C ILE A 3 35.77 -16.24 47.90
N LYS A 4 34.69 -17.02 47.75
CA LYS A 4 33.39 -16.72 47.13
C LYS A 4 33.40 -16.81 45.60
N ILE A 5 32.99 -18.00 45.15
CA ILE A 5 32.34 -18.28 43.86
C ILE A 5 31.14 -17.32 43.72
N ILE A 6 31.07 -16.57 42.63
CA ILE A 6 29.85 -15.86 42.22
C ILE A 6 29.43 -16.42 40.86
N LEU A 7 28.33 -17.16 40.92
CA LEU A 7 27.45 -17.53 39.82
C LEU A 7 27.09 -16.26 39.03
N LEU A 8 27.39 -16.21 37.73
CA LEU A 8 26.76 -15.23 36.85
C LEU A 8 25.39 -15.79 36.45
N LEU A 9 24.35 -15.29 37.11
CA LEU A 9 22.95 -15.55 36.76
C LEU A 9 22.70 -15.10 35.31
N CYS A 10 22.22 -16.02 34.48
CA CYS A 10 21.54 -15.67 33.23
C CYS A 10 20.29 -14.85 33.56
N ILE A 11 20.38 -13.53 33.44
CA ILE A 11 19.19 -12.69 33.30
C ILE A 11 18.78 -12.79 31.83
N ILE A 12 17.75 -13.60 31.56
CA ILE A 12 16.94 -13.43 30.36
C ILE A 12 16.26 -12.07 30.53
N ALA A 13 16.91 -11.02 30.04
CA ALA A 13 16.19 -9.81 29.70
C ALA A 13 15.42 -10.16 28.42
N SER A 14 14.16 -10.55 28.58
CA SER A 14 13.19 -10.40 27.51
C SER A 14 13.26 -8.94 27.06
N SER A 15 13.97 -8.69 25.96
CA SER A 15 13.91 -7.39 25.30
C SER A 15 12.50 -7.30 24.75
N ILE A 16 11.61 -6.69 25.54
CA ILE A 16 10.39 -6.09 25.04
C ILE A 16 10.88 -5.12 23.98
N ILE A 17 10.81 -5.52 22.70
CA ILE A 17 11.01 -4.60 21.59
C ILE A 17 9.82 -3.65 21.69
N THR A 18 10.03 -2.48 22.26
CA THR A 18 9.04 -1.41 22.21
C THR A 18 8.94 -0.97 20.76
N VAL A 19 7.94 -1.51 20.06
CA VAL A 19 7.58 -1.13 18.69
C VAL A 19 6.94 0.26 18.76
N GLY A 20 7.78 1.29 18.76
CA GLY A 20 7.37 2.68 18.89
C GLY A 20 8.19 3.39 19.95
N ALA A 21 9.25 4.05 19.52
CA ALA A 21 9.88 5.11 20.30
C ALA A 21 9.55 6.43 19.59
N ILE A 22 8.91 7.36 20.31
CA ILE A 22 8.86 8.75 19.87
C ILE A 22 10.28 9.29 20.07
N GLN A 23 10.97 9.54 18.96
CA GLN A 23 12.30 10.13 18.96
C GLN A 23 12.22 11.51 18.30
N GLU A 24 12.84 12.50 18.93
CA GLU A 24 13.02 13.80 18.31
C GLU A 24 13.98 13.65 17.12
N VAL A 25 13.55 14.06 15.93
CA VAL A 25 14.36 14.01 14.69
C VAL A 25 14.88 15.41 14.35
N TRP A 26 14.06 16.43 14.52
CA TRP A 26 14.41 17.84 14.33
C TRP A 26 13.47 18.73 15.14
N HIS A 27 13.90 19.97 15.38
CA HIS A 27 13.07 21.04 15.90
C HIS A 27 13.10 22.24 14.95
N SER A 28 11.97 22.93 14.75
CA SER A 28 11.90 24.12 13.89
C SER A 28 12.23 25.44 14.61
N GLY A 29 12.51 25.41 15.92
CA GLY A 29 12.93 26.57 16.73
C GLY A 29 11.80 27.31 17.48
N ASN A 30 12.07 28.54 17.93
CA ASN A 30 11.33 29.29 18.98
C ASN A 30 10.00 29.97 18.54
N SER A 31 9.34 29.51 17.47
CA SER A 31 8.03 30.07 17.06
C SER A 31 6.88 29.26 17.69
N GLU A 32 5.94 29.94 18.35
CA GLU A 32 4.73 29.27 18.84
C GLU A 32 3.90 28.78 17.65
N ILE A 33 3.68 27.47 17.56
CA ILE A 33 2.81 26.85 16.55
C ILE A 33 1.42 26.68 17.14
N LYS A 34 0.44 27.30 16.50
CA LYS A 34 -0.96 27.25 16.92
C LYS A 34 -1.70 26.03 16.36
N SER A 35 -1.34 25.63 15.13
CA SER A 35 -1.93 24.47 14.45
C SER A 35 -0.98 23.90 13.41
N LEU A 36 -1.11 22.59 13.17
CA LEU A 36 -0.36 21.84 12.17
C LEU A 36 -1.31 21.11 11.21
N SER A 37 -0.91 21.01 9.96
CA SER A 37 -1.57 20.20 8.94
C SER A 37 -0.54 19.60 7.98
N SER A 38 -0.96 18.69 7.11
CA SER A 38 -0.09 18.11 6.08
C SER A 38 -0.89 17.76 4.83
N ASP A 39 -0.28 17.92 3.67
CA ASP A 39 -0.78 17.43 2.37
C ASP A 39 -0.37 15.96 2.11
N GLY A 40 0.22 15.29 3.11
CA GLY A 40 0.81 13.96 3.00
C GLY A 40 2.30 13.97 2.63
N ILE A 41 2.88 15.15 2.37
CA ILE A 41 4.30 15.33 2.05
C ILE A 41 4.87 16.47 2.90
N ASN A 42 4.40 17.69 2.68
CA ASN A 42 4.84 18.89 3.38
C ASN A 42 4.03 19.10 4.67
N ILE A 43 4.61 19.85 5.59
CA ILE A 43 4.00 20.24 6.85
C ILE A 43 3.58 21.70 6.74
N TYR A 44 2.34 22.00 7.11
CA TYR A 44 1.80 23.35 7.12
C TYR A 44 1.61 23.79 8.57
N ALA A 45 2.32 24.82 8.98
CA ALA A 45 2.35 25.30 10.35
C ALA A 45 1.80 26.72 10.45
N ALA A 46 0.71 26.88 11.19
CA ALA A 46 0.14 28.17 11.53
C ALA A 46 0.82 28.73 12.78
N THR A 47 1.46 29.88 12.66
CA THR A 47 1.96 30.68 13.78
C THR A 47 1.00 31.86 14.02
N PRO A 48 1.18 32.67 15.09
CA PRO A 48 0.33 33.85 15.32
C PRO A 48 0.20 34.77 14.11
N ASP A 49 1.30 34.99 13.37
CA ASP A 49 1.36 35.97 12.29
C ASP A 49 1.69 35.37 10.91
N ASN A 50 1.90 34.05 10.80
CA ASN A 50 2.33 33.43 9.55
C ASN A 50 1.71 32.06 9.32
N LEU A 51 1.52 31.73 8.03
CA LEU A 51 1.43 30.35 7.57
C LEU A 51 2.76 29.94 6.94
N LYS A 52 3.37 28.87 7.44
CA LYS A 52 4.59 28.29 6.92
C LYS A 52 4.31 26.95 6.25
N CYS A 53 4.96 26.70 5.13
CA CYS A 53 5.10 25.36 4.56
C CYS A 53 6.53 24.90 4.78
N LEU A 54 6.69 23.74 5.41
CA LEU A 54 7.95 23.12 5.76
C LEU A 54 8.07 21.78 5.02
N ASN A 55 9.28 21.45 4.59
CA ASN A 55 9.62 20.12 4.10
C ASN A 55 9.60 19.11 5.26
N PRO A 56 9.57 17.79 4.99
CA PRO A 56 9.62 16.74 6.03
C PRO A 56 10.83 16.81 6.96
N ASP A 57 11.94 17.42 6.51
CA ASP A 57 13.18 17.62 7.27
C ASP A 57 13.15 18.86 8.18
N GLY A 58 12.02 19.60 8.21
CA GLY A 58 11.84 20.81 9.00
C GLY A 58 12.32 22.10 8.31
N SER A 59 12.96 22.02 7.13
CA SER A 59 13.39 23.19 6.38
C SER A 59 12.19 23.96 5.80
N GLN A 60 12.25 25.29 5.83
CA GLN A 60 11.15 26.13 5.32
C GLN A 60 11.13 26.15 3.80
N LYS A 61 10.02 25.72 3.21
CA LYS A 61 9.76 25.82 1.77
C LYS A 61 9.26 27.21 1.39
N TRP A 62 8.28 27.73 2.13
CA TRP A 62 7.82 29.11 2.01
C TRP A 62 7.13 29.58 3.31
N SER A 63 7.01 30.90 3.48
CA SER A 63 6.26 31.53 4.56
C SER A 63 5.46 32.72 4.04
N LYS A 64 4.23 32.88 4.51
CA LYS A 64 3.36 34.02 4.22
C LYS A 64 2.82 34.62 5.50
N THR A 65 2.84 35.94 5.59
CA THR A 65 2.32 36.69 6.74
C THR A 65 0.80 36.72 6.70
N TYR A 66 0.19 35.89 7.54
CA TYR A 66 -1.24 35.75 7.71
C TYR A 66 -1.52 35.34 9.16
N THR A 67 -2.42 36.05 9.83
CA THR A 67 -3.00 35.62 11.10
C THR A 67 -4.13 34.66 10.81
N ILE A 68 -3.94 33.38 11.16
CA ILE A 68 -4.99 32.37 10.98
C ILE A 68 -5.85 32.33 12.25
N ASN A 69 -7.15 32.49 12.05
CA ASN A 69 -8.12 32.58 13.13
C ASN A 69 -8.19 31.31 14.00
N ASP A 70 -8.71 31.50 15.21
CA ASP A 70 -8.97 30.44 16.20
C ASP A 70 -7.74 29.56 16.47
N ASN A 71 -6.60 30.22 16.73
CA ASN A 71 -5.33 29.55 16.93
C ASN A 71 -5.00 28.56 15.80
N GLY A 72 -5.18 28.96 14.55
CA GLY A 72 -4.84 28.13 13.40
C GLY A 72 -5.84 26.99 13.11
N GLN A 73 -7.00 26.93 13.77
CA GLN A 73 -8.02 25.91 13.46
C GLN A 73 -8.75 26.19 12.15
N ALA A 74 -8.77 27.46 11.69
CA ALA A 74 -9.38 27.87 10.44
C ALA A 74 -8.52 27.54 9.20
N ILE A 75 -7.90 26.36 9.15
CA ILE A 75 -7.09 25.88 8.02
C ILE A 75 -7.59 24.54 7.50
N LYS A 76 -7.66 24.40 6.17
CA LYS A 76 -7.91 23.12 5.50
C LYS A 76 -7.06 22.96 4.25
N LEU A 77 -6.33 21.86 4.16
CA LEU A 77 -5.61 21.46 2.95
C LEU A 77 -6.51 20.62 2.05
N SER A 78 -6.47 20.91 0.75
CA SER A 78 -7.10 20.16 -0.34
C SER A 78 -6.24 20.32 -1.59
N LYS A 79 -6.81 20.68 -2.75
CA LYS A 79 -6.06 21.17 -3.91
C LYS A 79 -5.29 22.47 -3.59
N TYR A 80 -5.78 23.25 -2.64
CA TYR A 80 -5.21 24.51 -2.16
C TYR A 80 -5.12 24.51 -0.63
N ALA A 81 -4.30 25.40 -0.07
CA ALA A 81 -4.39 25.75 1.34
C ALA A 81 -5.50 26.78 1.53
N LEU A 82 -6.57 26.39 2.23
CA LEU A 82 -7.70 27.26 2.53
C LEU A 82 -7.55 27.76 3.97
N ILE A 83 -7.52 29.07 4.15
CA ILE A 83 -7.33 29.70 5.46
C ILE A 83 -8.36 30.80 5.73
N GLY A 84 -8.87 30.84 6.96
CA GLY A 84 -9.60 31.99 7.48
C GLY A 84 -8.65 33.00 8.12
N THR A 85 -8.71 34.24 7.63
CA THR A 85 -7.92 35.39 8.13
C THR A 85 -8.87 36.56 8.41
N ASP A 86 -8.92 37.05 9.64
CA ASP A 86 -9.90 38.08 10.05
C ASP A 86 -11.34 37.63 9.74
N ASN A 87 -12.04 38.31 8.83
CA ASN A 87 -13.38 37.93 8.35
C ASN A 87 -13.36 37.24 6.97
N ASP A 88 -12.19 37.02 6.39
CA ASP A 88 -12.02 36.62 5.00
C ASP A 88 -11.55 35.17 4.89
N LEU A 89 -12.01 34.48 3.85
CA LEU A 89 -11.46 33.18 3.44
C LEU A 89 -10.49 33.39 2.27
N ARG A 90 -9.30 32.79 2.35
CA ARG A 90 -8.29 32.82 1.29
C ARG A 90 -7.95 31.41 0.84
N ALA A 91 -7.68 31.26 -0.46
CA ALA A 91 -7.01 30.10 -1.00
C ALA A 91 -5.60 30.46 -1.45
N LEU A 92 -4.63 29.65 -1.06
CA LEU A 92 -3.22 29.79 -1.44
C LEU A 92 -2.76 28.57 -2.24
N ASN A 93 -1.88 28.80 -3.21
CA ASN A 93 -1.22 27.73 -3.95
C ASN A 93 -0.26 26.97 -3.02
N LEU A 94 -0.33 25.64 -3.03
CA LEU A 94 0.49 24.80 -2.13
C LEU A 94 2.00 24.89 -2.45
N SER A 95 2.34 25.15 -3.72
CA SER A 95 3.72 25.21 -4.23
C SER A 95 4.54 26.36 -3.65
N ASP A 96 3.96 27.55 -3.52
CA ASP A 96 4.68 28.79 -3.21
C ASP A 96 3.95 29.73 -2.22
N GLY A 97 2.75 29.35 -1.77
CA GLY A 97 1.91 30.14 -0.88
C GLY A 97 1.31 31.39 -1.53
N SER A 98 1.42 31.56 -2.85
CA SER A 98 0.81 32.70 -3.55
C SER A 98 -0.71 32.66 -3.44
N GLN A 99 -1.33 33.83 -3.27
CA GLN A 99 -2.79 33.91 -3.16
C GLN A 99 -3.45 33.60 -4.50
N ARG A 100 -4.38 32.64 -4.47
CA ARG A 100 -5.20 32.27 -5.62
C ARG A 100 -6.44 33.13 -5.71
N TRP A 101 -7.20 33.20 -4.62
CA TRP A 101 -8.39 34.04 -4.49
C TRP A 101 -8.62 34.41 -3.02
N ILE A 102 -9.46 35.42 -2.83
CA ILE A 102 -9.98 35.86 -1.55
C ILE A 102 -11.49 36.05 -1.65
N ASN A 103 -12.20 35.57 -0.64
CA ASN A 103 -13.60 35.85 -0.41
C ASN A 103 -13.69 36.76 0.82
N TYR A 104 -14.09 38.02 0.59
CA TYR A 104 -14.15 39.02 1.65
C TYR A 104 -15.39 38.86 2.51
N GLU A 105 -15.25 39.07 3.82
CA GLU A 105 -16.37 39.04 4.78
C GLU A 105 -17.23 37.79 4.63
N THR A 106 -16.59 36.62 4.56
CA THR A 106 -17.20 35.36 4.12
C THR A 106 -18.47 34.97 4.89
N LEU A 107 -18.51 35.25 6.19
CA LEU A 107 -19.68 34.99 7.06
C LEU A 107 -20.44 36.28 7.41
N GLY A 108 -20.05 37.40 6.81
CA GLY A 108 -20.51 38.76 7.09
C GLY A 108 -19.53 39.57 7.94
N VAL A 109 -19.84 40.86 8.09
CA VAL A 109 -19.05 41.81 8.88
C VAL A 109 -18.92 41.31 10.33
N ASN A 110 -17.69 41.35 10.87
CA ASN A 110 -17.36 40.91 12.23
C ASN A 110 -17.67 39.43 12.51
N GLN A 111 -17.68 38.58 11.48
CA GLN A 111 -17.86 37.14 11.61
C GLN A 111 -16.56 36.41 11.26
N VAL A 112 -15.76 36.19 12.30
CA VAL A 112 -14.48 35.49 12.20
C VAL A 112 -14.71 34.03 11.80
N ILE A 113 -14.00 33.56 10.79
CA ILE A 113 -14.05 32.16 10.35
C ILE A 113 -13.29 31.30 11.34
N LYS A 114 -13.89 30.19 11.77
CA LYS A 114 -13.30 29.25 12.75
C LYS A 114 -13.00 27.89 12.14
N TYR A 115 -13.89 27.41 11.28
CA TYR A 115 -13.79 26.09 10.69
C TYR A 115 -13.84 26.17 9.16
N VAL A 116 -13.02 25.36 8.51
CA VAL A 116 -12.96 25.25 7.06
C VAL A 116 -13.00 23.78 6.68
N PHE A 117 -13.91 23.41 5.79
CA PHE A 117 -14.04 22.06 5.23
C PHE A 117 -13.95 22.14 3.72
N ALA A 118 -13.38 21.12 3.08
CA ALA A 118 -13.26 21.07 1.63
C ALA A 118 -13.70 19.69 1.14
N LYS A 119 -14.55 19.66 0.11
CA LYS A 119 -15.03 18.43 -0.52
C LYS A 119 -15.29 18.69 -2.00
N GLN A 120 -14.63 17.95 -2.87
CA GLN A 120 -14.69 18.15 -4.33
C GLN A 120 -14.42 19.62 -4.70
N GLY A 121 -15.24 20.23 -5.54
CA GLY A 121 -15.12 21.63 -5.95
C GLY A 121 -15.70 22.65 -4.96
N TYR A 122 -15.99 22.27 -3.71
CA TYR A 122 -16.63 23.15 -2.73
C TYR A 122 -15.83 23.28 -1.43
N VAL A 123 -16.04 24.42 -0.78
CA VAL A 123 -15.52 24.74 0.55
C VAL A 123 -16.70 25.14 1.43
N ILE A 124 -16.72 24.65 2.67
CA ILE A 124 -17.63 25.14 3.71
C ILE A 124 -16.78 25.96 4.67
N ALA A 125 -17.09 27.25 4.79
CA ALA A 125 -16.54 28.11 5.83
C ALA A 125 -17.60 28.31 6.92
N SER A 126 -17.21 28.22 8.18
CA SER A 126 -18.14 28.40 9.28
C SER A 126 -17.48 28.92 10.56
N ASN A 127 -18.32 29.39 11.48
CA ASN A 127 -17.97 29.69 12.85
C ASN A 127 -18.99 29.05 13.80
N ASP A 128 -19.03 29.48 15.06
CA ASP A 128 -19.93 28.90 16.05
C ASP A 128 -21.43 29.21 15.80
N ASN A 129 -21.74 30.16 14.91
CA ASN A 129 -23.11 30.61 14.64
C ASN A 129 -23.52 30.47 13.17
N LYS A 130 -22.57 30.52 12.23
CA LYS A 130 -22.87 30.70 10.79
C LYS A 130 -22.07 29.76 9.91
N ALA A 131 -22.64 29.44 8.75
CA ALA A 131 -21.96 28.66 7.71
C ALA A 131 -22.31 29.16 6.30
N ILE A 132 -21.40 28.93 5.35
CA ILE A 132 -21.60 29.21 3.93
C ILE A 132 -20.86 28.18 3.07
N VAL A 133 -21.39 27.89 1.87
CA VAL A 133 -20.73 27.08 0.85
C VAL A 133 -20.17 27.97 -0.26
N ILE A 134 -18.92 27.74 -0.63
CA ILE A 134 -18.14 28.54 -1.58
C ILE A 134 -17.56 27.62 -2.66
N ASP A 135 -17.40 28.13 -3.88
CA ASP A 135 -16.64 27.47 -4.94
C ASP A 135 -15.16 27.39 -4.57
N ARG A 136 -14.59 26.18 -4.58
CA ARG A 136 -13.18 26.01 -4.25
C ARG A 136 -12.26 26.62 -5.31
N GLU A 137 -12.68 26.65 -6.57
CA GLU A 137 -11.82 27.07 -7.68
C GLU A 137 -11.84 28.58 -7.87
N THR A 138 -13.00 29.22 -7.71
CA THR A 138 -13.18 30.68 -7.93
C THR A 138 -13.27 31.51 -6.65
N GLY A 139 -13.62 30.91 -5.51
CA GLY A 139 -13.89 31.63 -4.27
C GLY A 139 -15.27 32.30 -4.23
N GLU A 140 -16.16 32.02 -5.18
CA GLU A 140 -17.51 32.61 -5.24
C GLU A 140 -18.50 31.91 -4.30
N ASN A 141 -19.39 32.68 -3.68
CA ASN A 141 -20.45 32.15 -2.83
C ASN A 141 -21.43 31.28 -3.66
N LYS A 142 -21.66 30.04 -3.22
CA LYS A 142 -22.64 29.12 -3.82
C LYS A 142 -23.97 29.09 -3.06
N THR A 143 -23.93 29.48 -1.79
CA THR A 143 -25.13 29.65 -0.97
C THR A 143 -25.12 31.04 -0.33
N GLN A 144 -26.26 31.44 0.20
CA GLN A 144 -26.29 32.50 1.19
C GLN A 144 -25.65 32.00 2.50
N VAL A 145 -25.22 32.94 3.35
CA VAL A 145 -24.83 32.63 4.73
C VAL A 145 -26.08 32.19 5.49
N ILE A 146 -25.97 31.10 6.24
CA ILE A 146 -27.05 30.57 7.08
C ILE A 146 -26.66 30.64 8.56
N GLU A 147 -27.67 30.70 9.43
CA GLU A 147 -27.50 30.50 10.87
C GLU A 147 -27.41 28.99 11.15
N ALA A 148 -26.25 28.55 11.63
CA ALA A 148 -25.91 27.17 11.93
C ALA A 148 -25.16 27.10 13.26
N ASN A 149 -25.90 27.38 14.34
CA ASN A 149 -25.36 27.40 15.71
C ASN A 149 -24.76 26.05 16.11
N THR A 150 -23.61 26.08 16.78
CA THR A 150 -22.97 24.90 17.32
C THR A 150 -22.21 25.15 18.62
N LEU A 151 -22.22 24.15 19.50
CA LEU A 151 -21.49 24.10 20.77
C LEU A 151 -20.16 23.33 20.66
N CYS A 152 -19.87 22.74 19.51
CA CYS A 152 -18.67 21.94 19.27
C CYS A 152 -18.16 22.12 17.84
N LYS A 153 -16.99 21.56 17.53
CA LYS A 153 -16.48 21.56 16.16
C LYS A 153 -17.48 20.83 15.24
N PRO A 154 -18.03 21.50 14.21
CA PRO A 154 -18.98 20.89 13.30
C PRO A 154 -18.32 19.81 12.44
N TYR A 155 -19.15 18.93 11.87
CA TYR A 155 -18.71 17.81 11.04
C TYR A 155 -19.37 17.84 9.67
N SER A 156 -18.71 17.36 8.63
CA SER A 156 -19.29 17.27 7.29
C SER A 156 -19.09 15.89 6.68
N THR A 157 -20.17 15.30 6.16
CA THR A 157 -20.18 13.98 5.53
C THR A 157 -21.36 13.87 4.58
N GLN A 158 -21.22 13.11 3.48
CA GLN A 158 -22.31 12.86 2.51
C GLN A 158 -23.05 14.15 2.03
N GLY A 159 -22.32 15.25 1.89
CA GLY A 159 -22.89 16.55 1.50
C GLY A 159 -23.68 17.25 2.61
N LEU A 160 -23.81 16.66 3.80
CA LEU A 160 -24.36 17.26 4.99
C LEU A 160 -23.31 18.07 5.76
N TYR A 161 -23.78 19.11 6.43
CA TYR A 161 -23.07 19.84 7.46
C TYR A 161 -23.81 19.65 8.79
N LEU A 162 -23.12 19.12 9.79
CA LEU A 162 -23.68 18.69 11.06
C LEU A 162 -23.16 19.58 12.18
N THR A 163 -24.07 20.10 13.00
CA THR A 163 -23.74 20.88 14.20
C THR A 163 -24.22 20.15 15.45
N GLY A 164 -23.44 20.23 16.52
CA GLY A 164 -23.90 19.83 17.86
C GLY A 164 -24.53 21.02 18.57
N THR A 165 -25.76 20.87 19.08
CA THR A 165 -26.51 21.87 19.84
C THR A 165 -26.87 21.31 21.23
N SER A 166 -27.47 22.11 22.09
CA SER A 166 -28.00 21.64 23.37
C SER A 166 -29.14 20.62 23.23
N GLU A 167 -29.75 20.51 22.05
CA GLU A 167 -30.88 19.63 21.76
C GLU A 167 -30.46 18.37 20.99
N GLY A 168 -29.16 18.22 20.65
CA GLY A 168 -28.63 17.07 19.92
C GLY A 168 -27.84 17.48 18.68
N ILE A 169 -28.03 16.75 17.58
CA ILE A 169 -27.34 17.01 16.30
C ILE A 169 -28.34 17.64 15.33
N GLN A 170 -27.99 18.80 14.78
CA GLN A 170 -28.73 19.44 13.68
C GLN A 170 -27.97 19.22 12.37
N ALA A 171 -28.68 18.82 11.32
CA ALA A 171 -28.11 18.59 9.99
C ALA A 171 -28.62 19.62 8.98
N TYR A 172 -27.73 20.08 8.11
CA TYR A 172 -27.99 20.99 7.02
C TYR A 172 -27.54 20.36 5.70
N LYS A 173 -28.39 20.39 4.66
CA LYS A 173 -27.95 20.04 3.30
C LYS A 173 -26.99 21.15 2.82
N SER A 174 -25.72 20.81 2.56
CA SER A 174 -24.69 21.79 2.21
C SER A 174 -24.21 21.66 0.76
N ILE A 175 -23.80 20.46 0.34
CA ILE A 175 -23.31 20.22 -1.02
C ILE A 175 -24.32 19.31 -1.73
N LEU A 176 -25.12 19.92 -2.59
CA LEU A 176 -26.19 19.26 -3.35
C LEU A 176 -25.63 18.59 -4.61
N LEU A 177 -24.85 17.52 -4.42
CA LEU A 177 -24.35 16.67 -5.48
C LEU A 177 -24.86 15.24 -5.30
N PRO A 178 -25.00 14.46 -6.39
CA PRO A 178 -25.22 13.03 -6.29
C PRO A 178 -23.98 12.34 -5.71
N ASP A 179 -24.18 11.10 -5.26
CA ASP A 179 -23.11 10.19 -4.84
C ASP A 179 -23.58 8.78 -5.19
N LEU A 180 -23.32 8.40 -6.43
CA LEU A 180 -23.59 7.07 -6.95
C LEU A 180 -22.62 6.10 -6.32
N TYR A 181 -23.13 4.92 -6.02
CA TYR A 181 -22.31 3.83 -5.59
C TYR A 181 -22.99 2.52 -5.88
N ILE A 182 -22.21 1.47 -6.09
CA ILE A 182 -22.78 0.14 -6.30
C ILE A 182 -23.03 -0.49 -4.94
N LYS A 183 -24.29 -0.39 -4.49
CA LYS A 183 -24.77 -0.97 -3.25
C LYS A 183 -24.52 -2.47 -3.22
N ASN A 184 -24.94 -3.16 -4.28
CA ASN A 184 -24.79 -4.61 -4.36
C ASN A 184 -24.62 -5.11 -5.80
N THR A 185 -24.06 -6.30 -5.93
CA THR A 185 -24.07 -7.09 -7.15
C THR A 185 -24.46 -8.52 -6.80
N LYS A 186 -25.61 -8.97 -7.30
CA LYS A 186 -26.11 -10.34 -7.11
C LYS A 186 -25.96 -11.12 -8.41
N LEU A 187 -25.10 -12.13 -8.43
CA LEU A 187 -24.98 -13.03 -9.56
C LEU A 187 -25.75 -14.32 -9.25
N GLU A 188 -26.67 -14.66 -10.15
CA GLU A 188 -27.57 -15.80 -10.11
C GLU A 188 -27.39 -16.60 -11.41
N SER A 189 -27.93 -17.82 -11.47
CA SER A 189 -27.87 -18.61 -12.70
C SER A 189 -28.52 -17.81 -13.86
N GLY A 190 -27.75 -17.55 -14.91
CA GLY A 190 -28.22 -16.82 -16.09
C GLY A 190 -28.44 -15.32 -15.92
N LYS A 191 -28.06 -14.70 -14.78
CA LYS A 191 -28.32 -13.27 -14.52
C LYS A 191 -27.37 -12.66 -13.50
N VAL A 192 -26.81 -11.49 -13.76
CA VAL A 192 -26.25 -10.61 -12.72
C VAL A 192 -27.13 -9.38 -12.54
N THR A 193 -27.39 -8.97 -11.31
CA THR A 193 -28.09 -7.71 -11.00
C THR A 193 -27.13 -6.82 -10.23
N ALA A 194 -26.86 -5.62 -10.76
CA ALA A 194 -26.21 -4.58 -9.98
C ALA A 194 -27.28 -3.62 -9.43
N THR A 195 -27.21 -3.31 -8.14
CA THR A 195 -28.03 -2.29 -7.48
C THR A 195 -27.21 -1.03 -7.32
N ILE A 196 -27.57 0.02 -8.06
CA ILE A 196 -26.92 1.33 -8.02
C ILE A 196 -27.76 2.19 -7.09
N GLU A 197 -27.13 2.79 -6.08
CA GLU A 197 -27.79 3.72 -5.16
C GLU A 197 -27.18 5.11 -5.29
N ASN A 198 -28.03 6.13 -5.27
CA ASN A 198 -27.60 7.51 -5.13
C ASN A 198 -27.78 7.93 -3.67
N LYS A 199 -26.69 7.93 -2.88
CA LYS A 199 -26.69 8.38 -1.48
C LYS A 199 -26.42 9.88 -1.33
N GLY A 200 -26.32 10.61 -2.44
CA GLY A 200 -26.11 12.05 -2.45
C GLY A 200 -27.40 12.83 -2.18
N LEU A 201 -27.29 14.16 -2.28
CA LEU A 201 -28.36 15.11 -1.94
C LEU A 201 -28.97 15.78 -3.19
N SER A 202 -28.78 15.19 -4.36
CA SER A 202 -29.41 15.64 -5.60
C SER A 202 -29.56 14.48 -6.58
N THR A 203 -30.46 14.63 -7.55
CA THR A 203 -30.70 13.65 -8.60
C THR A 203 -29.46 13.44 -9.48
N ALA A 204 -29.02 12.19 -9.62
CA ALA A 204 -28.05 11.79 -10.63
C ALA A 204 -28.77 11.62 -11.96
N LYS A 205 -28.44 12.42 -12.97
CA LYS A 205 -29.10 12.40 -14.28
C LYS A 205 -28.36 11.53 -15.29
N ASN A 206 -29.10 10.86 -16.17
CA ASN A 206 -28.53 10.06 -17.27
C ASN A 206 -27.47 9.03 -16.82
N VAL A 207 -27.73 8.34 -15.70
CA VAL A 207 -26.78 7.37 -15.12
C VAL A 207 -26.49 6.26 -16.12
N VAL A 208 -25.21 6.10 -16.45
CA VAL A 208 -24.71 4.99 -17.28
C VAL A 208 -23.99 3.99 -16.39
N VAL A 209 -24.25 2.71 -16.64
CA VAL A 209 -23.57 1.61 -15.97
C VAL A 209 -22.87 0.76 -17.02
N LYS A 210 -21.61 0.41 -16.76
CA LYS A 210 -20.82 -0.49 -17.60
C LYS A 210 -20.53 -1.79 -16.88
N PHE A 211 -20.94 -2.88 -17.48
CA PHE A 211 -20.54 -4.22 -17.10
C PHE A 211 -19.31 -4.63 -17.92
N PHE A 212 -18.28 -5.11 -17.25
CA PHE A 212 -17.22 -5.93 -17.81
C PHE A 212 -17.39 -7.34 -17.25
N TYR A 213 -17.57 -8.35 -18.10
CA TYR A 213 -17.95 -9.68 -17.62
C TYR A 213 -17.38 -10.79 -18.50
N ARG A 214 -17.16 -11.94 -17.86
CA ARG A 214 -16.73 -13.19 -18.48
C ARG A 214 -17.92 -14.12 -18.62
N LYS A 215 -18.12 -14.67 -19.81
CA LYS A 215 -19.11 -15.73 -20.07
C LYS A 215 -18.59 -17.10 -19.63
N SER A 216 -19.50 -18.07 -19.54
CA SER A 216 -19.17 -19.48 -19.27
C SER A 216 -18.20 -20.12 -20.28
N ASP A 217 -18.18 -19.63 -21.52
CA ASP A 217 -17.24 -20.03 -22.58
C ASP A 217 -15.84 -19.39 -22.43
N GLY A 218 -15.62 -18.60 -21.36
CA GLY A 218 -14.36 -17.89 -21.11
C GLY A 218 -14.24 -16.54 -21.82
N SER A 219 -15.15 -16.18 -22.73
CA SER A 219 -15.06 -14.91 -23.46
C SER A 219 -15.34 -13.70 -22.57
N LEU A 220 -14.55 -12.63 -22.74
CA LEU A 220 -14.76 -11.34 -22.09
C LEU A 220 -15.67 -10.46 -22.95
N LYS A 221 -16.62 -9.78 -22.30
CA LYS A 221 -17.60 -8.91 -22.93
C LYS A 221 -17.78 -7.64 -22.10
N THR A 222 -18.25 -6.60 -22.78
CA THR A 222 -18.65 -5.34 -22.16
C THR A 222 -20.06 -4.97 -22.56
N LEU A 223 -20.86 -4.43 -21.64
CA LEU A 223 -22.17 -3.87 -21.96
C LEU A 223 -22.37 -2.54 -21.22
N HIS A 224 -22.89 -1.54 -21.92
CA HIS A 224 -23.37 -0.31 -21.32
C HIS A 224 -24.90 -0.36 -21.18
N ARG A 225 -25.40 0.08 -20.02
CA ARG A 225 -26.81 0.24 -19.71
C ARG A 225 -27.06 1.69 -19.34
N ASN A 226 -28.01 2.33 -20.01
CA ASN A 226 -28.54 3.60 -19.56
C ASN A 226 -29.62 3.33 -18.52
N LEU A 227 -29.43 3.81 -17.30
CA LEU A 227 -30.37 3.69 -16.20
C LEU A 227 -31.27 4.94 -16.09
N GLY A 228 -31.04 6.01 -16.85
CA GLY A 228 -31.75 7.27 -16.70
C GLY A 228 -31.46 7.92 -15.36
N ASP A 229 -32.42 8.65 -14.81
CA ASP A 229 -32.22 9.43 -13.58
C ASP A 229 -32.43 8.58 -12.32
N ILE A 230 -31.54 8.74 -11.33
CA ILE A 230 -31.66 8.15 -9.98
C ILE A 230 -31.78 9.29 -8.96
N GLN A 231 -32.95 9.40 -8.33
CA GLN A 231 -33.25 10.46 -7.34
C GLN A 231 -32.43 10.29 -6.05
N GLU A 232 -32.33 11.35 -5.24
CA GLU A 232 -31.65 11.30 -3.94
C GLU A 232 -32.22 10.19 -3.05
N GLY A 233 -31.35 9.39 -2.43
CA GLY A 233 -31.70 8.27 -1.56
C GLY A 233 -32.33 7.06 -2.26
N GLN A 234 -32.46 7.07 -3.58
CA GLN A 234 -33.06 5.95 -4.32
C GLN A 234 -32.02 4.97 -4.85
N SER A 235 -32.45 3.72 -5.01
CA SER A 235 -31.69 2.65 -5.66
C SER A 235 -32.38 2.20 -6.94
N ARG A 236 -31.60 1.76 -7.93
CA ARG A 236 -32.08 1.14 -9.17
C ARG A 236 -31.28 -0.11 -9.48
N ASP A 237 -32.00 -1.19 -9.73
CA ASP A 237 -31.42 -2.44 -10.21
C ASP A 237 -31.21 -2.41 -11.73
N THR A 238 -30.09 -2.95 -12.18
CA THR A 238 -29.79 -3.16 -13.60
C THR A 238 -29.39 -4.61 -13.84
N PRO A 239 -30.33 -5.46 -14.28
CA PRO A 239 -30.03 -6.84 -14.57
C PRO A 239 -29.30 -6.97 -15.91
N LEU A 240 -28.37 -7.91 -15.98
CA LEU A 240 -27.69 -8.39 -17.18
C LEU A 240 -27.88 -9.90 -17.24
N TYR A 241 -28.57 -10.35 -18.28
CA TYR A 241 -28.89 -11.76 -18.49
C TYR A 241 -27.80 -12.44 -19.33
N GLY A 242 -27.46 -13.68 -18.96
CA GLY A 242 -26.51 -14.53 -19.66
C GLY A 242 -25.76 -15.48 -18.73
N ASN A 243 -25.11 -16.48 -19.32
CA ASN A 243 -24.23 -17.42 -18.60
C ASN A 243 -22.92 -16.71 -18.22
N ILE A 244 -22.95 -15.97 -17.11
CA ILE A 244 -21.88 -15.08 -16.65
C ILE A 244 -21.18 -15.71 -15.45
N THR A 245 -19.85 -15.76 -15.49
CA THR A 245 -19.04 -16.41 -14.45
C THR A 245 -18.33 -15.42 -13.52
N ALA A 246 -18.00 -14.24 -14.03
CA ALA A 246 -17.29 -13.22 -13.26
C ALA A 246 -17.36 -11.87 -13.98
N GLY A 247 -17.01 -10.80 -13.28
CA GLY A 247 -16.92 -9.46 -13.86
C GLY A 247 -16.84 -8.36 -12.82
N TYR A 248 -16.99 -7.14 -13.28
CA TYR A 248 -17.27 -5.99 -12.46
C TYR A 248 -18.25 -5.06 -13.14
N VAL A 249 -18.91 -4.27 -12.33
CA VAL A 249 -19.79 -3.19 -12.76
C VAL A 249 -19.17 -1.87 -12.33
N ASN A 250 -19.27 -0.88 -13.19
CA ASN A 250 -18.85 0.49 -12.95
C ASN A 250 -20.02 1.43 -13.24
N VAL A 251 -20.39 2.28 -12.29
CA VAL A 251 -21.40 3.34 -12.47
C VAL A 251 -20.70 4.65 -12.84
N ASP A 252 -21.31 5.43 -13.72
CA ASP A 252 -20.69 6.60 -14.37
C ASP A 252 -19.25 6.33 -14.86
N PRO A 253 -19.06 5.33 -15.74
CA PRO A 253 -17.74 4.87 -16.18
C PRO A 253 -16.94 5.92 -16.99
N TYR A 254 -17.55 7.07 -17.28
CA TYR A 254 -16.98 8.15 -18.08
C TYR A 254 -16.81 9.46 -17.27
N TYR A 255 -17.10 9.44 -15.96
CA TYR A 255 -16.98 10.61 -15.08
C TYR A 255 -17.76 11.82 -15.61
N THR A 256 -18.97 11.57 -16.12
CA THR A 256 -19.83 12.59 -16.72
C THR A 256 -20.76 13.25 -15.69
N ILE A 257 -20.97 12.58 -14.56
CA ILE A 257 -21.76 13.05 -13.43
C ILE A 257 -20.77 13.51 -12.38
N LYS A 258 -20.90 14.76 -11.93
CA LYS A 258 -20.06 15.29 -10.85
C LYS A 258 -20.58 14.77 -9.52
N GLU A 259 -19.77 14.00 -8.79
CA GLU A 259 -20.22 13.30 -7.59
C GLU A 259 -19.53 13.81 -6.31
N LEU A 260 -20.10 13.48 -5.14
CA LEU A 260 -19.42 13.74 -3.86
C LEU A 260 -18.20 12.85 -3.65
N ASN A 261 -18.24 11.64 -4.19
CA ASN A 261 -17.16 10.66 -4.12
C ASN A 261 -17.08 9.96 -5.48
N GLU A 262 -15.88 9.93 -6.07
CA GLU A 262 -15.63 9.30 -7.37
C GLU A 262 -15.01 7.91 -7.21
N ASP A 263 -14.53 7.57 -6.01
CA ASP A 263 -13.73 6.37 -5.76
C ASP A 263 -14.59 5.14 -5.38
N ASN A 264 -15.90 5.29 -5.26
CA ASN A 264 -16.88 4.26 -4.88
C ASN A 264 -17.74 3.73 -6.04
N ASN A 265 -17.33 4.01 -7.27
CA ASN A 265 -18.13 3.74 -8.47
C ASN A 265 -17.96 2.33 -9.07
N GLN A 266 -17.12 1.46 -8.50
CA GLN A 266 -16.83 0.12 -9.05
C GLN A 266 -17.04 -1.02 -8.03
N LYS A 267 -17.62 -2.15 -8.48
CA LYS A 267 -17.80 -3.38 -7.67
C LYS A 267 -17.68 -4.65 -8.52
N TYR A 268 -17.02 -5.67 -7.99
CA TYR A 268 -16.77 -6.96 -8.66
C TYR A 268 -17.83 -8.02 -8.31
N PHE A 269 -18.09 -8.99 -9.20
CA PHE A 269 -19.01 -10.13 -9.01
C PHE A 269 -18.47 -11.45 -9.61
N THR A 270 -18.78 -12.61 -9.02
CA THR A 270 -18.34 -13.97 -9.45
C THR A 270 -19.37 -15.06 -9.14
N TYR A 271 -19.47 -16.13 -9.97
CA TYR A 271 -20.50 -17.18 -9.87
C TYR A 271 -20.03 -18.32 -8.98
N ASN A 272 -20.78 -18.57 -7.90
CA ASN A 272 -20.61 -19.75 -7.05
C ASN A 272 -21.78 -20.70 -7.32
N GLN A 273 -21.51 -21.93 -7.78
CA GLN A 273 -22.53 -22.97 -7.92
C GLN A 273 -22.78 -23.64 -6.57
N GLN A 274 -23.93 -23.38 -5.93
CA GLN A 274 -24.57 -24.37 -5.04
C GLN A 274 -26.11 -24.31 -5.13
N ASN A 275 -26.63 -25.33 -5.84
CA ASN A 275 -27.90 -26.07 -5.80
C ASN A 275 -29.27 -25.45 -5.43
N ASN A 276 -30.24 -25.91 -6.22
CA ASN A 276 -31.65 -25.58 -6.31
C ASN A 276 -32.50 -26.70 -5.66
N THR A 277 -33.34 -26.40 -4.66
CA THR A 277 -34.57 -27.15 -4.31
C THR A 277 -35.61 -26.22 -3.67
N ASN A 278 -36.89 -26.49 -3.93
CA ASN A 278 -38.01 -25.56 -4.10
C ASN A 278 -38.98 -25.58 -2.86
N PRO A 279 -40.20 -24.97 -2.88
CA PRO A 279 -40.59 -23.75 -2.14
C PRO A 279 -41.69 -23.95 -1.05
N GLY A 280 -41.86 -22.98 -0.14
CA GLY A 280 -43.10 -22.83 0.65
C GLY A 280 -43.06 -21.90 1.88
N ASP A 281 -43.98 -20.93 1.88
CA ASP A 281 -44.58 -20.16 2.99
C ASP A 281 -43.94 -18.88 3.57
N ASN A 282 -44.90 -18.03 3.97
CA ASN A 282 -44.93 -16.56 4.01
C ASN A 282 -44.54 -15.92 5.35
N GLN A 283 -44.02 -14.69 5.19
CA GLN A 283 -44.15 -13.49 6.03
C GLN A 283 -43.53 -13.36 7.44
N SER A 284 -42.81 -12.24 7.52
CA SER A 284 -42.42 -11.39 8.66
C SER A 284 -41.47 -11.96 9.71
N GLU A 285 -40.22 -11.50 9.66
CA GLU A 285 -39.68 -10.59 10.68
C GLU A 285 -38.34 -9.99 10.23
N ASN A 286 -38.11 -8.76 10.68
CA ASN A 286 -36.91 -7.99 10.45
C ASN A 286 -35.69 -8.71 11.05
N THR A 287 -34.91 -9.39 10.22
CA THR A 287 -33.57 -9.89 10.60
C THR A 287 -32.60 -9.47 9.51
N THR A 288 -31.66 -8.60 9.87
CA THR A 288 -30.45 -8.35 9.09
C THR A 288 -29.80 -9.69 8.81
N THR A 289 -29.95 -10.17 7.58
CA THR A 289 -29.28 -11.38 7.10
C THR A 289 -27.79 -11.06 7.13
N PRO A 290 -26.97 -11.80 7.90
CA PRO A 290 -25.54 -11.54 7.98
C PRO A 290 -24.96 -11.60 6.57
N GLU A 291 -24.15 -10.61 6.22
CA GLU A 291 -23.31 -10.64 5.02
C GLU A 291 -22.62 -12.01 4.98
N GLU A 292 -22.93 -12.83 3.97
CA GLU A 292 -22.47 -14.22 3.94
C GLU A 292 -20.93 -14.21 3.93
N GLU A 293 -20.34 -14.68 5.02
CA GLU A 293 -18.92 -14.51 5.30
C GLU A 293 -18.10 -15.26 4.24
N PHE A 294 -17.27 -14.57 3.46
CA PHE A 294 -16.47 -15.20 2.40
C PHE A 294 -15.68 -16.40 2.93
N TRP A 295 -15.81 -17.53 2.24
CA TRP A 295 -15.22 -18.80 2.65
C TRP A 295 -14.65 -19.60 1.47
N LEU A 296 -13.37 -19.99 1.52
CA LEU A 296 -12.75 -20.81 0.49
C LEU A 296 -13.30 -22.26 0.52
N GLU A 297 -13.71 -22.76 -0.63
CA GLU A 297 -14.25 -24.12 -0.75
C GLU A 297 -13.28 -25.20 -0.22
N GLY A 298 -13.80 -26.11 0.60
CA GLY A 298 -13.02 -27.19 1.22
C GLY A 298 -12.13 -26.79 2.40
N PHE A 299 -11.97 -25.49 2.69
CA PHE A 299 -11.28 -25.02 3.90
C PHE A 299 -12.28 -24.98 5.05
N ASN A 300 -11.80 -25.22 6.28
CA ASN A 300 -12.66 -25.33 7.47
C ASN A 300 -12.33 -24.29 8.53
N TYR A 301 -11.18 -23.61 8.41
CA TYR A 301 -10.78 -22.55 9.31
C TYR A 301 -10.25 -21.33 8.56
N LYS A 302 -10.40 -20.16 9.18
CA LYS A 302 -9.71 -18.93 8.75
C LYS A 302 -9.29 -18.05 9.93
N SER A 303 -8.29 -17.22 9.71
CA SER A 303 -7.82 -16.19 10.65
C SER A 303 -7.49 -14.92 9.87
N ASN A 304 -7.82 -13.76 10.44
CA ASN A 304 -7.61 -12.46 9.81
C ASN A 304 -6.40 -11.75 10.43
N ALA A 305 -5.64 -11.05 9.61
CA ALA A 305 -4.62 -10.11 10.04
C ALA A 305 -4.72 -8.83 9.19
N ASN A 306 -4.04 -7.78 9.64
CA ASN A 306 -4.00 -6.51 8.94
C ASN A 306 -2.55 -6.12 8.65
N ILE A 307 -2.26 -5.76 7.41
CA ILE A 307 -0.97 -5.25 6.97
C ILE A 307 -0.96 -3.73 7.18
N GLN A 308 0.04 -3.25 7.88
CA GLN A 308 0.27 -1.84 8.17
C GLN A 308 1.37 -1.30 7.26
N TYR A 309 1.10 -0.15 6.65
CA TYR A 309 2.06 0.58 5.84
C TYR A 309 1.85 2.09 6.02
N SER A 310 2.89 2.78 6.46
CA SER A 310 2.86 4.20 6.81
C SER A 310 3.11 5.15 5.63
N GLY A 311 3.24 4.62 4.42
CA GLY A 311 3.39 5.46 3.23
C GLY A 311 2.08 6.12 2.82
N THR A 312 2.19 7.24 2.09
CA THR A 312 1.03 8.02 1.64
C THR A 312 0.44 7.56 0.30
N THR A 313 1.14 6.69 -0.42
CA THR A 313 0.70 6.10 -1.70
C THR A 313 0.53 4.59 -1.56
N ASP A 314 -0.49 4.01 -2.17
CA ASP A 314 -0.67 2.56 -2.19
C ASP A 314 0.53 1.84 -2.83
N LEU A 315 0.93 0.71 -2.26
CA LEU A 315 1.90 -0.20 -2.90
C LEU A 315 1.14 -1.18 -3.79
N ILE A 316 1.59 -1.33 -5.02
CA ILE A 316 0.99 -2.22 -6.01
C ILE A 316 1.87 -3.45 -6.20
N ASP A 317 1.24 -4.63 -6.26
CA ASP A 317 1.91 -5.92 -6.48
C ASP A 317 3.11 -6.13 -5.54
N TYR A 318 2.93 -5.76 -4.26
CA TYR A 318 4.01 -5.78 -3.28
C TYR A 318 4.11 -7.15 -2.60
N THR A 319 5.32 -7.67 -2.48
CA THR A 319 5.59 -8.91 -1.76
C THR A 319 5.93 -8.60 -0.31
N ILE A 320 5.00 -8.87 0.61
CA ILE A 320 5.30 -8.85 2.04
C ILE A 320 6.07 -10.12 2.39
N THR A 321 7.13 -9.98 3.17
CA THR A 321 8.05 -11.08 3.48
C THR A 321 7.97 -11.52 4.93
N LYS A 322 8.45 -12.75 5.21
CA LYS A 322 8.60 -13.30 6.57
C LYS A 322 7.28 -13.35 7.37
N ILE A 323 6.14 -13.59 6.72
CA ILE A 323 4.85 -13.85 7.39
C ILE A 323 4.96 -15.14 8.19
N LEU A 324 4.90 -15.03 9.52
CA LEU A 324 4.89 -16.17 10.43
C LEU A 324 3.48 -16.77 10.54
N VAL A 325 3.38 -18.07 10.34
CA VAL A 325 2.20 -18.88 10.63
C VAL A 325 2.59 -19.97 11.62
N ASN A 326 2.01 -19.93 12.81
CA ASN A 326 2.19 -20.98 13.81
C ASN A 326 1.27 -22.16 13.51
N PHE A 327 1.77 -23.37 13.76
CA PHE A 327 0.98 -24.59 13.67
C PHE A 327 -0.12 -24.59 14.72
N GLU A 328 -1.33 -24.98 14.31
CA GLU A 328 -2.47 -25.15 15.20
C GLU A 328 -3.07 -26.53 14.97
N ALA A 329 -2.91 -27.41 15.96
CA ALA A 329 -3.38 -28.79 15.89
C ALA A 329 -4.89 -28.85 15.59
N GLY A 330 -5.27 -29.67 14.60
CA GLY A 330 -6.65 -29.84 14.17
C GLY A 330 -7.20 -28.75 13.25
N LYS A 331 -6.46 -27.64 13.04
CA LYS A 331 -6.89 -26.55 12.14
C LYS A 331 -6.12 -26.45 10.83
N MET A 332 -4.97 -27.10 10.73
CA MET A 332 -4.13 -27.11 9.53
C MET A 332 -3.32 -28.40 9.41
N LYS A 333 -2.78 -28.68 8.22
CA LYS A 333 -1.85 -29.79 7.99
C LYS A 333 -0.50 -29.50 8.66
N THR A 334 0.16 -30.54 9.15
CA THR A 334 1.49 -30.44 9.79
C THR A 334 2.54 -29.82 8.89
N ASN A 335 2.40 -29.97 7.57
CA ASN A 335 3.33 -29.46 6.57
C ASN A 335 2.88 -28.14 5.90
N PHE A 336 1.77 -27.54 6.36
CA PHE A 336 1.21 -26.27 5.90
C PHE A 336 0.74 -26.21 4.43
N ASP A 337 0.59 -27.35 3.75
CA ASP A 337 0.14 -27.40 2.34
C ASP A 337 -1.27 -26.83 2.12
N ASP A 338 -2.08 -26.84 3.18
CA ASP A 338 -3.44 -26.32 3.18
C ASP A 338 -3.50 -24.85 3.61
N VAL A 339 -2.40 -24.10 3.62
CA VAL A 339 -2.45 -22.66 3.86
C VAL A 339 -2.82 -21.92 2.58
N ARG A 340 -3.77 -20.98 2.66
CA ARG A 340 -4.10 -20.01 1.61
C ARG A 340 -4.17 -18.62 2.18
N PHE A 341 -3.60 -17.65 1.48
CA PHE A 341 -3.77 -16.23 1.80
C PHE A 341 -4.78 -15.62 0.84
N VAL A 342 -5.64 -14.75 1.37
CA VAL A 342 -6.68 -14.05 0.62
C VAL A 342 -6.68 -12.58 1.02
N SER A 343 -6.84 -11.67 0.05
CA SER A 343 -7.22 -10.29 0.34
C SER A 343 -8.51 -9.96 -0.41
N GLY A 344 -9.51 -9.45 0.31
CA GLY A 344 -10.89 -9.43 -0.19
C GLY A 344 -11.37 -10.86 -0.49
N ASN A 345 -11.60 -11.16 -1.77
CA ASN A 345 -12.01 -12.49 -2.26
C ASN A 345 -10.98 -13.11 -3.23
N GLN A 346 -9.78 -12.55 -3.31
CA GLN A 346 -8.71 -13.04 -4.20
C GLN A 346 -7.71 -13.90 -3.42
N VAL A 347 -7.52 -15.15 -3.86
CA VAL A 347 -6.40 -15.99 -3.40
C VAL A 347 -5.09 -15.39 -3.91
N LEU A 348 -4.15 -15.18 -2.99
CA LEU A 348 -2.88 -14.52 -3.25
C LEU A 348 -1.80 -15.54 -3.63
N ASN A 349 -0.87 -15.11 -4.49
CA ASN A 349 0.34 -15.87 -4.75
C ASN A 349 1.25 -15.77 -3.52
N TYR A 350 1.89 -16.87 -3.18
CA TYR A 350 2.81 -16.93 -2.05
C TYR A 350 3.95 -17.90 -2.31
N THR A 351 5.01 -17.75 -1.52
CA THR A 351 6.11 -18.70 -1.40
C THR A 351 6.22 -19.15 0.03
N LEU A 352 6.21 -20.47 0.25
CA LEU A 352 6.58 -21.07 1.53
C LEU A 352 8.12 -21.03 1.63
N LYS A 353 8.67 -20.08 2.39
CA LYS A 353 10.11 -19.84 2.49
C LYS A 353 10.83 -20.87 3.34
N SER A 354 10.23 -21.26 4.45
CA SER A 354 10.74 -22.31 5.33
C SER A 354 9.63 -22.81 6.24
N LYS A 355 9.79 -24.01 6.80
CA LYS A 355 8.90 -24.57 7.80
C LYS A 355 9.61 -25.52 8.74
N ILE A 356 9.02 -25.69 9.91
CA ILE A 356 9.24 -26.80 10.82
C ILE A 356 7.87 -27.47 10.95
N ASP A 357 7.76 -28.70 10.45
CA ASP A 357 6.49 -29.42 10.45
C ASP A 357 5.92 -29.53 11.87
N SER A 358 4.64 -29.24 12.01
CA SER A 358 3.91 -29.19 13.29
C SER A 358 4.37 -28.11 14.28
N ASP A 359 5.15 -27.11 13.85
CA ASP A 359 5.56 -25.97 14.69
C ASP A 359 5.26 -24.61 14.04
N LYS A 360 5.92 -24.28 12.93
CA LYS A 360 5.74 -22.98 12.25
C LYS A 360 6.19 -22.97 10.80
N ALA A 361 5.70 -22.02 10.04
CA ALA A 361 6.11 -21.74 8.67
C ALA A 361 6.26 -20.23 8.42
N TYR A 362 7.20 -19.88 7.55
CA TYR A 362 7.40 -18.52 7.05
C TYR A 362 7.00 -18.43 5.58
N PHE A 363 6.19 -17.43 5.27
CA PHE A 363 5.68 -17.18 3.94
C PHE A 363 6.07 -15.79 3.44
N ASP A 364 6.31 -15.69 2.15
CA ASP A 364 6.28 -14.43 1.43
C ASP A 364 5.00 -14.39 0.59
N VAL A 365 4.24 -13.30 0.64
CA VAL A 365 2.91 -13.21 0.00
C VAL A 365 2.85 -11.98 -0.89
N LYS A 366 2.45 -12.17 -2.15
CA LYS A 366 2.25 -11.07 -3.09
C LYS A 366 0.84 -10.50 -2.93
N VAL A 367 0.77 -9.27 -2.45
CA VAL A 367 -0.48 -8.55 -2.20
C VAL A 367 -0.69 -7.52 -3.32
N PRO A 368 -1.80 -7.60 -4.09
CA PRO A 368 -2.03 -6.72 -5.23
C PRO A 368 -2.05 -5.23 -4.87
N VAL A 369 -2.61 -4.89 -3.71
CA VAL A 369 -2.65 -3.52 -3.21
C VAL A 369 -2.46 -3.54 -1.69
N ILE A 370 -1.41 -2.87 -1.20
CA ILE A 370 -1.25 -2.53 0.21
C ILE A 370 -1.55 -1.05 0.36
N LYS A 371 -2.64 -0.72 1.05
CA LYS A 371 -3.13 0.64 1.26
C LYS A 371 -2.21 1.46 2.14
N GLY A 372 -1.88 2.65 1.67
CA GLY A 372 -1.17 3.65 2.46
C GLY A 372 -2.06 4.19 3.60
N ASN A 373 -1.51 4.28 4.82
CA ASN A 373 -2.12 4.91 6.00
C ASN A 373 -3.54 4.46 6.41
N SER A 374 -4.03 3.34 5.87
CA SER A 374 -5.38 2.85 6.16
C SER A 374 -5.45 1.33 6.43
N GLY A 375 -4.32 0.63 6.29
CA GLY A 375 -4.20 -0.79 6.54
C GLY A 375 -4.83 -1.67 5.45
N THR A 376 -4.36 -2.90 5.30
CA THR A 376 -4.87 -3.87 4.31
C THR A 376 -5.20 -5.19 4.99
N ASN A 377 -6.46 -5.64 4.88
CA ASN A 377 -6.87 -6.91 5.45
C ASN A 377 -6.38 -8.09 4.60
N ILE A 378 -5.85 -9.09 5.29
CA ILE A 378 -5.46 -10.38 4.72
C ILE A 378 -6.05 -11.49 5.60
N THR A 379 -6.59 -12.52 4.95
CA THR A 379 -7.20 -13.68 5.60
C THR A 379 -6.39 -14.91 5.24
N MET A 380 -5.97 -15.67 6.26
CA MET A 380 -5.38 -16.99 6.11
C MET A 380 -6.49 -18.03 6.24
N PHE A 381 -6.58 -18.97 5.30
CA PHE A 381 -7.46 -20.14 5.35
C PHE A 381 -6.66 -21.42 5.53
N SER A 382 -7.24 -22.40 6.24
CA SER A 382 -6.69 -23.75 6.45
C SER A 382 -7.79 -24.78 6.74
N GLY A 383 -7.41 -26.02 7.01
CA GLY A 383 -8.31 -27.12 7.38
C GLY A 383 -8.82 -27.93 6.20
N ASN A 384 -8.15 -27.85 5.04
CA ASN A 384 -8.49 -28.64 3.87
C ASN A 384 -7.53 -29.84 3.75
N ALA A 385 -7.97 -31.02 4.18
CA ALA A 385 -7.14 -32.23 4.17
C ALA A 385 -6.64 -32.64 2.77
N ASN A 386 -7.40 -32.27 1.72
CA ASN A 386 -7.07 -32.60 0.32
C ASN A 386 -6.22 -31.52 -0.36
N ALA A 387 -5.95 -30.40 0.30
CA ALA A 387 -5.16 -29.33 -0.29
C ALA A 387 -3.68 -29.71 -0.41
N VAL A 388 -3.12 -29.38 -1.56
CA VAL A 388 -1.67 -29.36 -1.84
C VAL A 388 -1.17 -27.91 -1.78
N SER A 389 0.11 -27.69 -1.49
CA SER A 389 0.67 -26.33 -1.45
C SER A 389 0.53 -25.64 -2.81
N LEU A 390 0.16 -24.36 -2.81
CA LEU A 390 0.18 -23.50 -4.00
C LEU A 390 1.40 -22.56 -4.01
N SER A 391 2.40 -22.85 -3.17
CA SER A 391 3.65 -22.09 -3.12
C SER A 391 4.28 -22.02 -4.51
N ASN A 392 4.40 -20.80 -5.05
CA ASN A 392 4.97 -20.56 -6.36
C ASN A 392 5.79 -19.26 -6.35
N PRO A 393 7.13 -19.35 -6.27
CA PRO A 393 7.98 -18.17 -6.22
C PRO A 393 8.04 -17.39 -7.54
N ASP A 394 7.89 -18.03 -8.70
CA ASP A 394 7.80 -17.34 -9.99
C ASP A 394 6.58 -16.40 -10.09
N ASN A 395 5.49 -16.75 -9.40
CA ASN A 395 4.30 -15.90 -9.31
C ASN A 395 4.33 -14.92 -8.13
N THR A 396 5.26 -15.10 -7.18
CA THR A 396 5.40 -14.27 -5.98
C THR A 396 6.34 -13.10 -6.21
N TYR A 397 7.46 -13.33 -6.90
CA TYR A 397 8.52 -12.34 -7.09
C TYR A 397 8.53 -11.75 -8.51
N LEU A 398 9.31 -10.68 -8.73
CA LEU A 398 9.58 -10.13 -10.07
C LEU A 398 10.53 -11.03 -10.85
N LEU A 399 11.51 -11.61 -10.14
CA LEU A 399 12.42 -12.63 -10.61
C LEU A 399 12.62 -13.62 -9.46
N TYR A 400 12.68 -14.90 -9.79
CA TYR A 400 13.16 -15.95 -8.89
C TYR A 400 13.89 -16.99 -9.71
N ASP A 401 15.00 -17.50 -9.19
CA ASP A 401 15.62 -18.71 -9.72
C ASP A 401 16.30 -19.48 -8.59
N HIS A 402 16.01 -20.77 -8.49
CA HIS A 402 16.70 -21.74 -7.63
C HIS A 402 17.62 -22.65 -8.47
N PHE A 403 17.82 -22.31 -9.75
CA PHE A 403 18.72 -23.03 -10.66
C PHE A 403 18.43 -24.54 -10.77
N GLU A 404 17.14 -24.91 -10.70
CA GLU A 404 16.70 -26.31 -10.77
C GLU A 404 17.19 -27.02 -12.04
N GLY A 405 17.64 -28.28 -11.87
CA GLY A 405 18.12 -29.12 -12.96
C GLY A 405 19.62 -28.96 -13.25
N THR A 406 19.99 -29.01 -14.54
CA THR A 406 21.40 -29.02 -14.99
C THR A 406 21.73 -27.93 -16.01
N GLU A 407 20.74 -27.12 -16.41
CA GLU A 407 20.88 -26.12 -17.46
C GLU A 407 20.33 -24.77 -17.02
N LEU A 408 20.93 -23.70 -17.51
CA LEU A 408 20.49 -22.34 -17.21
C LEU A 408 19.13 -22.08 -17.85
N ASN A 409 18.20 -21.52 -17.08
CA ASN A 409 16.90 -21.14 -17.59
C ASN A 409 17.02 -20.01 -18.63
N SER A 410 17.05 -20.39 -19.91
CA SER A 410 17.23 -19.48 -21.03
C SER A 410 16.05 -18.53 -21.25
N SER A 411 14.92 -18.69 -20.56
CA SER A 411 13.85 -17.68 -20.57
C SER A 411 14.12 -16.53 -19.60
N LYS A 412 14.91 -16.78 -18.55
CA LYS A 412 15.25 -15.80 -17.50
C LYS A 412 16.62 -15.16 -17.73
N TRP A 413 17.59 -15.92 -18.24
CA TRP A 413 18.99 -15.51 -18.26
C TRP A 413 19.62 -15.55 -19.65
N GLU A 414 20.64 -14.73 -19.82
CA GLU A 414 21.59 -14.72 -20.93
C GLU A 414 23.01 -14.85 -20.37
N ILE A 415 23.86 -15.60 -21.05
CA ILE A 415 25.27 -15.76 -20.67
C ILE A 415 26.04 -14.56 -21.22
N THR A 416 26.62 -13.75 -20.33
CA THR A 416 27.41 -12.58 -20.71
C THR A 416 28.89 -12.89 -20.86
N ALA A 417 29.41 -13.91 -20.16
CA ALA A 417 30.75 -14.43 -20.39
C ALA A 417 30.97 -15.84 -19.84
N GLY A 418 31.93 -16.53 -20.46
CA GLY A 418 32.40 -17.84 -20.03
C GLY A 418 31.35 -18.93 -20.18
N THR A 419 31.41 -19.91 -19.29
CA THR A 419 30.52 -21.09 -19.31
C THR A 419 30.07 -21.33 -17.87
N PRO A 420 28.89 -20.82 -17.46
CA PRO A 420 28.30 -21.15 -16.18
C PRO A 420 27.93 -22.64 -16.16
N THR A 421 28.02 -23.26 -14.97
CA THR A 421 27.59 -24.66 -14.77
C THR A 421 26.53 -24.70 -13.68
N ILE A 422 25.57 -25.61 -13.82
CA ILE A 422 24.53 -25.86 -12.82
C ILE A 422 24.57 -27.34 -12.44
N SER A 423 24.67 -27.59 -11.14
CA SER A 423 24.57 -28.92 -10.53
C SER A 423 23.92 -28.77 -9.17
N ASP A 424 23.06 -29.71 -8.80
CA ASP A 424 22.41 -29.77 -7.49
C ASP A 424 21.72 -28.45 -7.10
N SER A 425 21.08 -27.80 -8.08
CA SER A 425 20.40 -26.50 -7.91
C SER A 425 21.34 -25.34 -7.53
N ILE A 426 22.63 -25.46 -7.85
CA ILE A 426 23.64 -24.42 -7.62
C ILE A 426 24.22 -23.92 -8.93
N LEU A 427 24.06 -22.61 -9.21
CA LEU A 427 24.82 -21.93 -10.24
C LEU A 427 26.27 -21.74 -9.78
N THR A 428 27.22 -22.21 -10.59
CA THR A 428 28.66 -22.04 -10.34
C THR A 428 29.32 -21.20 -11.42
N LEU A 429 30.01 -20.13 -10.99
CA LEU A 429 30.91 -19.31 -11.81
C LEU A 429 32.32 -19.46 -11.24
N SER A 430 33.19 -20.27 -11.87
CA SER A 430 34.56 -20.53 -11.38
C SER A 430 35.61 -20.38 -12.47
N GLY A 431 36.61 -19.52 -12.26
CA GLY A 431 37.78 -19.44 -13.14
C GLY A 431 38.60 -18.16 -13.01
N THR A 432 39.66 -18.08 -13.82
CA THR A 432 40.56 -16.91 -13.89
C THR A 432 40.10 -15.87 -14.91
N SER A 433 39.26 -16.24 -15.87
CA SER A 433 38.64 -15.32 -16.83
C SER A 433 37.28 -14.83 -16.33
N SER A 434 36.77 -13.75 -16.91
CA SER A 434 35.42 -13.27 -16.61
C SER A 434 34.36 -14.31 -16.97
N LYS A 435 33.39 -14.47 -16.07
CA LYS A 435 32.18 -15.26 -16.26
C LYS A 435 30.99 -14.47 -15.77
N GLY A 436 29.83 -14.66 -16.40
CA GLY A 436 28.63 -14.00 -15.92
C GLY A 436 27.37 -14.41 -16.65
N ILE A 437 26.26 -14.15 -15.96
CA ILE A 437 24.92 -14.20 -16.51
C ILE A 437 24.20 -12.88 -16.17
N CYS A 438 23.28 -12.47 -17.04
CA CYS A 438 22.39 -11.35 -16.81
C CYS A 438 20.94 -11.74 -17.06
N SER A 439 20.00 -11.08 -16.39
CA SER A 439 18.58 -11.26 -16.67
C SER A 439 18.26 -10.86 -18.12
N LYS A 440 17.27 -11.51 -18.74
CA LYS A 440 16.74 -11.10 -20.04
C LYS A 440 15.84 -9.88 -19.93
N ASN A 441 15.04 -9.83 -18.86
CA ASN A 441 14.18 -8.71 -18.55
C ASN A 441 14.93 -7.66 -17.74
N THR A 442 14.50 -6.41 -17.89
CA THR A 442 14.93 -5.30 -17.05
C THR A 442 13.90 -5.01 -15.96
N PHE A 443 14.34 -4.47 -14.83
CA PHE A 443 13.54 -4.19 -13.65
C PHE A 443 13.66 -2.71 -13.26
N ASN A 444 12.63 -2.17 -12.62
CA ASN A 444 12.61 -0.78 -12.17
C ASN A 444 12.85 -0.69 -10.66
N ALA A 445 13.40 0.44 -10.22
CA ALA A 445 13.35 0.83 -8.83
C ALA A 445 11.93 1.31 -8.45
N PRO A 446 11.51 1.17 -7.19
CA PRO A 446 12.29 0.63 -6.08
C PRO A 446 12.32 -0.91 -6.06
N ILE A 447 13.49 -1.49 -5.77
CA ILE A 447 13.76 -2.93 -5.93
C ILE A 447 14.59 -3.48 -4.78
N TYR A 448 14.31 -4.72 -4.40
CA TYR A 448 15.11 -5.52 -3.49
C TYR A 448 15.60 -6.76 -4.22
N LEU A 449 16.91 -6.96 -4.25
CA LEU A 449 17.58 -8.15 -4.78
C LEU A 449 18.12 -8.97 -3.60
N GLU A 450 17.87 -10.27 -3.58
CA GLU A 450 18.43 -11.18 -2.59
C GLU A 450 18.99 -12.43 -3.25
N ALA A 451 20.13 -12.91 -2.78
CA ALA A 451 20.71 -14.16 -3.22
C ALA A 451 21.34 -14.93 -2.06
N LYS A 452 21.06 -16.24 -1.99
CA LYS A 452 21.85 -17.16 -1.16
C LYS A 452 23.06 -17.59 -1.96
N SER A 453 24.24 -17.20 -1.49
CA SER A 453 25.47 -17.35 -2.26
C SER A 453 26.67 -17.66 -1.37
N HIS A 454 27.66 -18.31 -1.95
CA HIS A 454 29.01 -18.43 -1.42
C HIS A 454 29.97 -17.79 -2.43
N MET A 455 30.63 -16.71 -2.01
CA MET A 455 31.55 -15.94 -2.82
C MET A 455 32.98 -16.21 -2.33
N SER A 456 33.83 -16.72 -3.22
CA SER A 456 35.26 -16.93 -2.97
C SER A 456 36.09 -16.33 -4.11
N GLY A 457 37.19 -15.66 -3.79
CA GLY A 457 38.07 -15.02 -4.76
C GLY A 457 37.69 -13.57 -5.08
N ILE A 458 38.44 -12.96 -6.00
CA ILE A 458 38.43 -11.51 -6.24
C ILE A 458 37.33 -11.20 -7.27
N TYR A 459 36.58 -10.09 -7.13
CA TYR A 459 35.59 -9.62 -8.11
C TYR A 459 34.37 -10.53 -8.37
N SER A 460 33.96 -11.40 -7.45
CA SER A 460 32.61 -12.00 -7.50
C SER A 460 31.55 -10.94 -7.19
N GLN A 461 30.53 -10.83 -8.03
CA GLN A 461 29.51 -9.77 -7.94
C GLN A 461 28.11 -10.34 -8.10
N ILE A 462 27.17 -9.84 -7.29
CA ILE A 462 25.74 -9.99 -7.50
C ILE A 462 25.13 -8.61 -7.36
N GLY A 463 24.38 -8.15 -8.36
CA GLY A 463 23.84 -6.80 -8.32
C GLY A 463 22.95 -6.43 -9.49
N ILE A 464 22.78 -5.12 -9.64
CA ILE A 464 21.99 -4.49 -10.69
C ILE A 464 22.83 -3.47 -11.47
N GLY A 465 22.63 -3.45 -12.79
CA GLY A 465 23.35 -2.60 -13.74
C GLY A 465 22.45 -2.14 -14.89
N PRO A 466 22.80 -1.03 -15.59
CA PRO A 466 21.99 -0.49 -16.67
C PRO A 466 22.22 -1.26 -17.99
N ASP A 467 23.38 -1.92 -18.09
CA ASP A 467 23.87 -2.61 -19.27
C ASP A 467 24.30 -4.03 -18.91
N LYS A 468 24.33 -4.91 -19.90
CA LYS A 468 24.82 -6.29 -19.77
C LYS A 468 26.35 -6.37 -19.79
N ASP A 469 27.01 -5.45 -19.09
CA ASP A 469 28.47 -5.29 -19.10
C ASP A 469 29.07 -5.73 -17.76
N LEU A 470 30.02 -6.66 -17.82
CA LEU A 470 30.73 -7.26 -16.69
C LEU A 470 31.49 -6.24 -15.82
N SER A 471 31.75 -5.04 -16.34
CA SER A 471 32.61 -4.01 -15.74
C SER A 471 31.87 -2.85 -15.06
N SER A 472 30.56 -2.70 -15.29
CA SER A 472 29.78 -1.51 -14.91
C SER A 472 28.49 -1.89 -14.16
N LYS A 473 28.64 -2.36 -12.91
CA LYS A 473 27.50 -2.47 -12.00
C LYS A 473 27.24 -1.14 -11.31
N LEU A 474 25.98 -0.73 -11.29
CA LEU A 474 25.55 0.45 -10.57
C LEU A 474 25.48 0.18 -9.07
N ILE A 475 24.92 -0.97 -8.69
CA ILE A 475 24.85 -1.43 -7.30
C ILE A 475 25.16 -2.92 -7.27
N ALA A 476 26.14 -3.35 -6.50
CA ALA A 476 26.38 -4.77 -6.30
C ALA A 476 27.03 -5.08 -4.96
N ILE A 477 26.92 -6.35 -4.57
CA ILE A 477 27.74 -6.92 -3.52
C ILE A 477 28.98 -7.54 -4.17
N TYR A 478 30.15 -7.07 -3.76
CA TYR A 478 31.45 -7.43 -4.32
C TYR A 478 32.26 -8.27 -3.33
N GLY A 479 32.84 -9.38 -3.77
CA GLY A 479 33.90 -10.07 -3.04
C GLY A 479 35.20 -9.26 -3.05
N THR A 480 35.83 -9.08 -1.89
CA THR A 480 37.07 -8.31 -1.69
C THR A 480 38.26 -9.18 -1.31
N VAL A 481 39.43 -8.55 -1.13
CA VAL A 481 40.66 -9.18 -0.64
C VAL A 481 40.85 -8.83 0.84
N PRO A 482 41.16 -9.80 1.74
CA PRO A 482 41.26 -11.24 1.47
C PRO A 482 39.91 -11.83 1.04
N SER A 483 39.94 -12.94 0.27
CA SER A 483 38.77 -13.63 -0.34
C SER A 483 37.68 -14.09 0.63
N SER A 484 37.83 -13.70 1.90
CA SER A 484 36.93 -13.94 3.01
C SER A 484 36.12 -12.70 3.39
N SER A 485 35.90 -11.75 2.48
CA SER A 485 35.06 -10.57 2.72
C SER A 485 34.25 -10.17 1.49
N ALA A 486 33.11 -9.54 1.73
CA ALA A 486 32.29 -8.91 0.70
C ALA A 486 31.94 -7.47 1.10
N VAL A 487 31.64 -6.57 0.15
CA VAL A 487 31.32 -5.15 0.38
C VAL A 487 30.20 -4.67 -0.54
N LEU A 488 29.46 -3.62 -0.14
CA LEU A 488 28.37 -3.05 -0.93
C LEU A 488 28.99 -1.91 -1.67
N TYR A 489 28.87 -2.02 -2.97
CA TYR A 489 29.49 -1.12 -3.90
C TYR A 489 28.38 -0.42 -4.67
N VAL A 490 28.54 0.90 -4.78
CA VAL A 490 27.68 1.75 -5.59
C VAL A 490 28.57 2.63 -6.47
N ALA A 491 28.40 2.54 -7.78
CA ALA A 491 29.16 3.32 -8.76
C ALA A 491 28.29 4.43 -9.36
N ASN A 492 28.75 5.68 -9.26
CA ASN A 492 28.15 6.83 -9.93
C ASN A 492 29.19 7.37 -10.92
N GLY A 493 29.16 6.95 -12.20
CA GLY A 493 29.81 7.52 -13.41
C GLY A 493 31.25 8.09 -13.36
N SER A 494 31.60 8.84 -12.32
CA SER A 494 32.84 9.54 -12.02
C SER A 494 33.49 9.13 -10.67
N GLY A 495 32.93 8.18 -9.91
CA GLY A 495 33.53 7.65 -8.68
C GLY A 495 32.79 6.48 -8.02
N TYR A 496 33.41 5.87 -7.00
CA TYR A 496 32.86 4.74 -6.24
C TYR A 496 32.57 5.16 -4.80
N ASN A 497 31.34 4.90 -4.34
CA ASN A 497 30.99 4.95 -2.92
C ASN A 497 30.88 3.51 -2.41
N MET A 498 31.61 3.21 -1.34
CA MET A 498 31.66 1.88 -0.75
C MET A 498 31.23 1.96 0.71
N ILE A 499 30.26 1.11 1.09
CA ILE A 499 30.07 0.77 2.49
C ILE A 499 30.81 -0.55 2.70
N GLY A 500 31.96 -0.47 3.36
CA GLY A 500 32.71 -1.64 3.75
C GLY A 500 31.96 -2.42 4.82
N TYR A 501 31.84 -3.73 4.65
CA TYR A 501 31.42 -4.65 5.71
C TYR A 501 32.38 -5.82 5.79
N ASN A 502 32.58 -6.32 7.00
CA ASN A 502 33.21 -7.60 7.24
C ASN A 502 32.12 -8.68 7.19
N SER A 503 31.54 -8.92 6.01
CA SER A 503 30.84 -10.19 5.77
C SER A 503 31.89 -11.30 5.86
N LEU A 504 31.58 -12.43 6.50
CA LEU A 504 32.42 -13.63 6.43
C LEU A 504 32.38 -14.15 4.99
N GLY A 505 33.18 -13.59 4.08
CA GLY A 505 33.44 -14.23 2.81
C GLY A 505 34.06 -15.61 3.09
N GLY A 506 33.75 -16.57 2.24
CA GLY A 506 34.06 -17.98 2.50
C GLY A 506 32.96 -18.77 3.22
N THR A 507 31.87 -18.13 3.67
CA THR A 507 30.67 -18.86 4.13
C THR A 507 29.46 -18.55 3.25
N GLU A 508 28.59 -19.54 3.12
CA GLU A 508 27.28 -19.39 2.50
C GLU A 508 26.42 -18.42 3.32
N SER A 509 25.95 -17.35 2.69
CA SER A 509 25.12 -16.33 3.33
C SER A 509 24.00 -15.89 2.40
N ILE A 510 22.88 -15.45 2.98
CA ILE A 510 21.84 -14.73 2.25
C ILE A 510 22.25 -13.26 2.21
N ARG A 511 22.40 -12.70 1.02
CA ARG A 511 22.84 -11.33 0.81
C ARG A 511 21.76 -10.54 0.08
N GLY A 512 21.45 -9.34 0.57
CA GLY A 512 20.38 -8.50 0.02
C GLY A 512 20.82 -7.09 -0.31
N ILE A 513 20.20 -6.50 -1.33
CA ILE A 513 20.38 -5.11 -1.78
C ILE A 513 19.00 -4.51 -1.90
N GLY A 514 18.70 -3.48 -1.10
CA GLY A 514 17.49 -2.67 -1.24
C GLY A 514 17.82 -1.32 -1.88
N TYR A 515 17.15 -0.97 -2.96
CA TYR A 515 17.27 0.34 -3.61
C TYR A 515 15.91 1.03 -3.68
N TYR A 516 15.78 2.18 -3.03
CA TYR A 516 14.56 2.99 -2.99
C TYR A 516 14.93 4.46 -2.80
N ASN A 517 14.21 5.38 -3.45
CA ASN A 517 14.34 6.84 -3.22
C ASN A 517 15.80 7.35 -3.16
N HIS A 518 16.65 6.93 -4.10
CA HIS A 518 18.08 7.30 -4.14
C HIS A 518 18.92 6.80 -2.96
N ILE A 519 18.40 5.83 -2.20
CA ILE A 519 19.04 5.21 -1.05
C ILE A 519 19.29 3.72 -1.34
N VAL A 520 20.53 3.29 -1.15
CA VAL A 520 20.93 1.88 -1.22
C VAL A 520 21.21 1.35 0.19
N LYS A 521 20.61 0.20 0.50
CA LYS A 521 20.77 -0.54 1.76
C LYS A 521 21.27 -1.96 1.48
N GLY A 522 22.19 -2.44 2.30
CA GLY A 522 22.67 -3.82 2.24
C GLY A 522 22.09 -4.67 3.37
N TYR A 523 21.96 -5.96 3.11
CA TYR A 523 21.42 -6.93 4.06
C TYR A 523 22.28 -8.19 4.09
N GLU A 524 22.45 -8.76 5.28
CA GLU A 524 23.06 -10.08 5.48
C GLU A 524 22.15 -10.92 6.36
N ASN A 525 21.79 -12.12 5.88
CA ASN A 525 20.83 -13.02 6.52
C ASN A 525 19.49 -12.35 6.86
N GLY A 526 19.09 -11.39 6.02
CA GLY A 526 17.84 -10.64 6.15
C GLY A 526 17.87 -9.55 7.23
N GLU A 527 19.02 -9.25 7.81
CA GLU A 527 19.25 -8.14 8.75
C GLU A 527 19.95 -6.98 8.03
N LEU A 528 19.55 -5.75 8.36
CA LEU A 528 20.16 -4.55 7.79
C LEU A 528 21.61 -4.43 8.28
N ILE A 529 22.55 -4.27 7.35
CA ILE A 529 23.94 -3.99 7.70
C ILE A 529 24.12 -2.49 7.97
N ASN A 530 25.01 -2.14 8.89
CA ASN A 530 25.17 -0.76 9.34
C ASN A 530 25.64 0.16 8.19
N GLY A 531 24.91 1.25 7.95
CA GLY A 531 25.17 2.24 6.89
C GLY A 531 24.18 2.19 5.71
N GLN A 532 24.00 3.33 5.04
CA GLN A 532 23.25 3.46 3.79
C GLN A 532 23.96 4.42 2.85
N ILE A 533 23.80 4.23 1.53
CA ILE A 533 24.36 5.12 0.51
C ILE A 533 23.23 6.00 0.01
N GLU A 534 23.34 7.30 0.20
CA GLU A 534 22.34 8.30 -0.21
C GLU A 534 22.81 9.08 -1.45
N GLY A 535 21.89 9.80 -2.10
CA GLY A 535 22.21 10.66 -3.25
C GLY A 535 22.61 9.87 -4.51
N PHE A 536 22.16 8.63 -4.60
CA PHE A 536 22.42 7.75 -5.74
C PHE A 536 21.28 7.86 -6.76
N ASP A 537 21.55 8.43 -7.93
CA ASP A 537 20.53 8.66 -8.97
C ASP A 537 20.89 8.01 -10.31
N PRO A 538 20.92 6.67 -10.40
CA PRO A 538 20.84 6.04 -11.69
C PRO A 538 19.41 6.08 -12.22
N ASN A 539 19.29 6.41 -13.49
CA ASN A 539 18.07 6.19 -14.25
C ASN A 539 18.00 4.71 -14.64
N GLY A 540 16.94 4.02 -14.22
CA GLY A 540 16.61 2.65 -14.67
C GLY A 540 16.12 2.62 -16.12
N PRO A 541 15.89 1.43 -16.70
CA PRO A 541 15.70 0.15 -16.00
C PRO A 541 17.01 -0.66 -15.83
N TYR A 542 17.01 -1.67 -14.95
CA TYR A 542 18.19 -2.43 -14.54
C TYR A 542 18.13 -3.90 -14.95
N TYR A 543 19.25 -4.45 -15.39
CA TYR A 543 19.49 -5.89 -15.42
C TYR A 543 19.92 -6.39 -14.04
N ILE A 544 19.54 -7.63 -13.71
CA ILE A 544 20.09 -8.36 -12.57
C ILE A 544 21.23 -9.21 -13.09
N GLU A 545 22.38 -9.15 -12.42
CA GLU A 545 23.61 -9.71 -12.93
C GLU A 545 24.37 -10.46 -11.85
N ILE A 546 24.95 -11.60 -12.25
CA ILE A 546 25.82 -12.44 -11.45
C ILE A 546 27.10 -12.61 -12.25
N THR A 547 28.22 -12.10 -11.75
CA THR A 547 29.50 -12.09 -12.47
C THR A 547 30.67 -12.44 -11.56
N GLY A 548 31.79 -12.87 -12.15
CA GLY A 548 33.00 -13.15 -11.41
C GLY A 548 34.23 -13.21 -12.32
N THR A 549 35.37 -12.71 -11.85
CA THR A 549 36.66 -12.78 -12.55
C THR A 549 37.77 -13.06 -11.55
N TYR A 550 38.50 -14.17 -11.65
CA TYR A 550 39.38 -14.65 -10.57
C TYR A 550 38.62 -15.02 -9.28
N ALA A 551 37.40 -15.51 -9.46
CA ALA A 551 36.50 -15.93 -8.40
C ALA A 551 35.93 -17.33 -8.66
N THR A 552 35.52 -17.96 -7.57
CA THR A 552 34.59 -19.08 -7.53
C THR A 552 33.37 -18.63 -6.73
N GLN A 553 32.24 -18.48 -7.42
CA GLN A 553 30.97 -18.07 -6.85
C GLN A 553 29.94 -19.18 -7.04
N TYR A 554 29.23 -19.49 -5.97
CA TYR A 554 28.10 -20.41 -5.94
C TYR A 554 26.86 -19.62 -5.58
N VAL A 555 25.77 -19.83 -6.31
CA VAL A 555 24.47 -19.20 -6.03
C VAL A 555 23.41 -20.30 -5.99
N ASP A 556 22.79 -20.44 -4.83
CA ASP A 556 21.71 -21.40 -4.55
C ASP A 556 20.39 -20.86 -5.07
N TYR A 557 20.05 -19.62 -4.69
CA TYR A 557 18.92 -18.93 -5.28
C TYR A 557 19.18 -17.45 -5.42
N ILE A 558 18.42 -16.82 -6.31
CA ILE A 558 18.31 -15.37 -6.45
C ILE A 558 16.84 -14.97 -6.61
N LEU A 559 16.45 -13.86 -6.00
CA LEU A 559 15.11 -13.29 -6.13
C LEU A 559 15.16 -11.77 -6.20
N ALA A 560 14.20 -11.18 -6.90
CA ALA A 560 13.97 -9.75 -6.93
C ALA A 560 12.50 -9.41 -6.69
N ARG A 561 12.24 -8.36 -5.91
CA ARG A 561 10.88 -7.89 -5.58
C ARG A 561 10.83 -6.37 -5.46
N ASN A 562 9.62 -5.83 -5.48
CA ASN A 562 9.38 -4.44 -5.10
C ASN A 562 9.87 -4.18 -3.67
N TYR A 563 10.37 -2.97 -3.42
CA TYR A 563 10.97 -2.62 -2.14
C TYR A 563 10.54 -1.24 -1.67
N ILE A 564 10.40 -1.10 -0.35
CA ILE A 564 10.27 0.18 0.30
C ILE A 564 10.89 0.05 1.68
N TYR A 565 11.33 1.17 2.26
CA TYR A 565 11.81 1.18 3.63
C TYR A 565 11.16 2.32 4.43
N PRO A 566 10.65 2.05 5.65
CA PRO A 566 10.49 0.73 6.26
C PRO A 566 9.51 -0.16 5.48
N GLU A 567 9.69 -1.49 5.54
CA GLU A 567 8.78 -2.43 4.87
C GLU A 567 7.40 -2.49 5.56
N PRO A 568 6.31 -2.79 4.82
CA PRO A 568 5.02 -3.09 5.41
C PRO A 568 5.10 -4.24 6.41
N THR A 569 4.36 -4.14 7.51
CA THR A 569 4.35 -5.15 8.57
C THR A 569 2.99 -5.81 8.68
N LEU A 570 2.98 -7.12 8.94
CA LEU A 570 1.75 -7.84 9.25
C LEU A 570 1.48 -7.75 10.76
N GLY A 571 0.27 -7.33 11.14
CA GLY A 571 -0.21 -7.45 12.51
C GLY A 571 -0.42 -8.91 12.93
N ASN A 572 -0.79 -9.13 14.19
CA ASN A 572 -1.05 -10.48 14.67
C ASN A 572 -2.24 -11.13 13.95
N TRP A 573 -2.14 -12.43 13.72
CA TRP A 573 -3.29 -13.26 13.33
C TRP A 573 -4.33 -13.23 14.45
N GLY A 574 -5.57 -12.94 14.08
CA GLY A 574 -6.71 -12.99 14.98
C GLY A 574 -7.12 -14.42 15.34
N SER A 575 -8.17 -14.54 16.15
CA SER A 575 -8.74 -15.83 16.52
C SER A 575 -9.18 -16.63 15.29
N TRP A 576 -9.01 -17.95 15.37
CA TRP A 576 -9.52 -18.86 14.36
C TRP A 576 -11.05 -18.86 14.34
N ILE A 577 -11.61 -18.70 13.15
CA ILE A 577 -13.03 -18.83 12.85
C ILE A 577 -13.21 -20.19 12.16
N SER A 578 -14.21 -20.97 12.55
CA SER A 578 -14.56 -22.26 11.94
C SER A 578 -15.75 -22.13 11.00
N LYS A 579 -15.74 -22.89 9.90
CA LYS A 579 -16.92 -23.07 9.05
C LYS A 579 -17.94 -23.88 9.83
N THR A 580 -19.04 -23.27 10.26
CA THR A 580 -20.16 -23.98 10.91
C THR A 580 -20.95 -24.80 9.92
#